data_AF-A0A2C1LPM8-F1
#
_entry.id   AF-A0A2C1LPM8-F1
#
_cell.length_a   1.000
_cell.length_b   1.000
_cell.length_c   1.000
_cell.angle_alpha   90.00
_cell.angle_beta   90.00
_cell.angle_gamma   90.00
#
_symmetry.space_group_name_H-M   'P 1'
#
loop_
_entity.id
_entity.type
_entity.pdbx_description
1 polymer ?
#
loop_
_entity_poly.entity_id
_entity_poly.type
_entity_poly.pdbx_seq_one_letter_code
_entity_poly.pdbx_strand_id
1 'polypeptide(L)'
;MEKLREPFSERELEWRVLNVYTSGNTKKAIVCPYVTARAIQNRLDDVVGICSWKVSYDEWASNSVKCTLSLRINGEWISKEDGSDNTDIESTKGGFSSALKRAAVLFGIGRYLYYIENLHVTLSDRKINPNDVYARVKFDGKHYNTFFTPPDFVSKMDPLQPTVTEKNTEKPVEQNQTMHLLDPTDSSISASGLVQSIEWFKEYFGFKDKEFINVYRFIFKTNIKALNEADNDHLQVLYDRLNAMKNLEDSRGTMPHAMVQEWLSKSTKIEIREHREMLMYCSDELLNECTNAIKNNRKKQA
;
A
#
# COMPACT_ATOMS: atom_id res chain seq x y z
N MET A 1 23.24 17.96 1.85
CA MET A 1 21.90 17.35 1.62
C MET A 1 21.94 16.23 0.59
N GLU A 2 22.69 16.35 -0.52
CA GLU A 2 22.82 15.29 -1.54
C GLU A 2 23.29 13.95 -0.95
N LYS A 3 24.24 13.96 -0.03
CA LYS A 3 24.74 12.76 0.69
C LYS A 3 23.66 11.95 1.43
N LEU A 4 22.56 12.58 1.84
CA LEU A 4 21.43 11.84 2.46
C LEU A 4 20.74 10.92 1.44
N ARG A 5 20.80 11.27 0.15
CA ARG A 5 20.14 10.55 -0.94
C ARG A 5 21.02 9.50 -1.59
N GLU A 6 22.32 9.47 -1.28
CA GLU A 6 23.25 8.50 -1.84
C GLU A 6 22.75 7.06 -1.58
N PRO A 7 22.92 6.14 -2.55
CA PRO A 7 22.61 4.74 -2.36
C PRO A 7 23.28 4.17 -1.11
N PHE A 8 22.66 3.15 -0.53
CA PHE A 8 23.29 2.37 0.53
C PHE A 8 24.20 1.32 -0.11
N SER A 9 25.29 0.98 0.57
CA SER A 9 26.13 -0.13 0.11
C SER A 9 25.35 -1.45 0.22
N GLU A 10 25.73 -2.45 -0.58
CA GLU A 10 25.07 -3.77 -0.56
C GLU A 10 25.05 -4.43 0.82
N ARG A 11 26.04 -4.12 1.67
CA ARG A 11 26.15 -4.66 3.03
C ARG A 11 25.18 -4.02 4.03
N GLU A 12 24.65 -2.85 3.70
CA GLU A 12 23.65 -2.14 4.50
C GLU A 12 22.22 -2.47 4.08
N LEU A 13 22.07 -3.24 2.99
CA LEU A 13 20.80 -3.70 2.48
C LEU A 13 20.45 -5.07 3.05
N GLU A 14 19.20 -5.17 3.50
CA GLU A 14 18.54 -6.41 3.88
C GLU A 14 17.44 -6.73 2.87
N TRP A 15 16.95 -7.97 2.92
CA TRP A 15 16.02 -8.48 1.90
C TRP A 15 14.76 -9.05 2.51
N ARG A 16 13.62 -8.68 1.94
CA ARG A 16 12.32 -9.20 2.33
C ARG A 16 11.66 -9.93 1.17
N VAL A 17 11.12 -11.11 1.46
CA VAL A 17 10.24 -11.83 0.52
C VAL A 17 8.87 -11.18 0.55
N LEU A 18 8.39 -10.76 -0.63
CA LEU A 18 7.07 -10.17 -0.83
C LEU A 18 6.03 -11.22 -1.22
N ASN A 19 6.38 -12.05 -2.20
CA ASN A 19 5.50 -13.09 -2.73
C ASN A 19 6.30 -14.33 -3.13
N VAL A 20 5.68 -15.51 -3.05
CA VAL A 20 6.26 -16.78 -3.48
C VAL A 20 5.34 -17.43 -4.49
N TYR A 21 5.91 -17.90 -5.60
CA TYR A 21 5.17 -18.52 -6.69
C TYR A 21 5.95 -19.69 -7.28
N THR A 22 5.26 -20.54 -8.03
CA THR A 22 5.86 -21.67 -8.73
C THR A 22 6.00 -21.32 -10.22
N SER A 23 7.15 -21.63 -10.80
CA SER A 23 7.42 -21.51 -12.22
C SER A 23 8.00 -22.85 -12.70
N GLY A 24 7.18 -23.62 -13.43
CA GLY A 24 7.48 -25.02 -13.73
C GLY A 24 7.63 -25.85 -12.45
N ASN A 25 8.77 -26.52 -12.28
CA ASN A 25 9.08 -27.29 -11.07
C ASN A 25 9.90 -26.51 -10.03
N THR A 26 10.11 -25.20 -10.23
CA THR A 26 10.95 -24.37 -9.35
C THR A 26 10.11 -23.40 -8.52
N LYS A 27 10.44 -23.27 -7.24
CA LYS A 27 9.89 -22.23 -6.36
C LYS A 27 10.68 -20.95 -6.56
N LYS A 28 9.97 -19.84 -6.79
CA LYS A 28 10.54 -18.51 -6.97
C LYS A 28 9.90 -17.54 -6.00
N ALA A 29 10.59 -16.43 -5.75
CA ALA A 29 10.08 -15.36 -4.93
C ALA A 29 10.29 -14.01 -5.60
N ILE A 30 9.38 -13.08 -5.30
CA ILE A 30 9.61 -11.65 -5.48
C ILE A 30 10.18 -11.14 -4.17
N VAL A 31 11.32 -10.46 -4.24
CA VAL A 31 12.01 -9.88 -3.08
C VAL A 31 12.15 -8.37 -3.24
N CYS A 32 12.21 -7.65 -2.13
CA CYS A 32 12.58 -6.24 -2.12
C CYS A 32 13.72 -5.99 -1.13
N PRO A 33 14.66 -5.10 -1.49
CA PRO A 33 15.68 -4.63 -0.57
C PRO A 33 15.08 -3.57 0.37
N TYR A 34 15.57 -3.53 1.60
CA TYR A 34 15.27 -2.48 2.56
C TYR A 34 16.49 -2.18 3.43
N VAL A 35 16.49 -1.04 4.09
CA VAL A 35 17.53 -0.69 5.08
C VAL A 35 17.00 -0.80 6.49
N THR A 36 17.88 -1.06 7.45
CA THR A 36 17.52 -1.07 8.87
C THR A 36 17.38 0.34 9.42
N ALA A 37 16.69 0.48 10.55
CA ALA A 37 16.67 1.75 11.29
C ALA A 37 18.09 2.21 11.69
N ARG A 38 18.99 1.27 11.99
CA ARG A 38 20.38 1.56 12.34
C ARG A 38 21.16 2.17 11.17
N ALA A 39 20.99 1.63 9.95
CA ALA A 39 21.64 2.18 8.76
C ALA A 39 21.22 3.64 8.51
N ILE A 40 19.94 3.97 8.76
CA ILE A 40 19.44 5.35 8.67
C ILE A 40 20.06 6.23 9.75
N GLN A 41 20.13 5.77 10.99
CA GLN A 41 20.74 6.52 12.10
C GLN A 41 22.21 6.82 11.81
N ASN A 42 22.97 5.82 11.35
CA ASN A 42 24.38 6.00 10.98
C ASN A 42 24.52 7.03 9.84
N ARG A 43 23.67 6.95 8.80
CA ARG A 43 23.67 7.95 7.71
C ARG A 43 23.39 9.37 8.22
N LEU A 44 22.48 9.52 9.18
CA LEU A 44 22.18 10.82 9.79
C LEU A 44 23.38 11.34 10.59
N ASP A 45 23.99 10.49 11.42
CA ASP A 45 25.20 10.83 12.17
C ASP A 45 26.35 11.25 11.25
N ASP A 46 26.57 10.51 10.16
CA ASP A 46 27.66 10.76 9.21
C ASP A 46 27.46 12.04 8.39
N VAL A 47 26.20 12.37 8.03
CA VAL A 47 25.91 13.46 7.09
C VAL A 47 25.60 14.79 7.78
N VAL A 48 24.84 14.76 8.87
CA VAL A 48 24.44 15.99 9.58
C VAL A 48 25.06 16.11 10.98
N GLY A 49 25.60 15.02 11.53
CA GLY A 49 26.15 14.97 12.88
C GLY A 49 25.09 14.67 13.95
N ILE A 50 25.51 13.96 15.00
CA ILE A 50 24.65 13.46 16.09
C ILE A 50 23.81 14.56 16.78
N CYS A 51 24.30 15.80 16.84
CA CYS A 51 23.59 16.93 17.45
C CYS A 51 22.59 17.63 16.50
N SER A 52 22.58 17.26 15.21
CA SER A 52 21.84 17.97 14.15
C SER A 52 20.65 17.16 13.61
N TRP A 53 20.27 16.08 14.29
CA TRP A 53 19.02 15.39 14.03
C TRP A 53 18.38 14.96 15.34
N LYS A 54 17.05 14.83 15.32
CA LYS A 54 16.27 14.28 16.43
C LYS A 54 15.07 13.53 15.89
N VAL A 55 14.61 12.57 16.66
CA VAL A 55 13.38 11.83 16.38
C VAL A 55 12.47 11.90 17.59
N SER A 56 11.19 12.13 17.35
CA SER A 56 10.13 11.93 18.34
C SER A 56 9.10 10.97 17.78
N TYR A 57 8.39 10.32 18.69
CA TYR A 57 7.34 9.40 18.33
C TYR A 57 6.09 9.66 19.16
N ASP A 58 4.96 9.64 18.48
CA ASP A 58 3.65 9.81 19.08
C ASP A 58 2.78 8.60 18.74
N GLU A 59 1.92 8.21 19.67
CA GLU A 59 0.78 7.37 19.33
C GLU A 59 -0.20 8.20 18.51
N TRP A 60 -0.60 7.72 17.33
CA TRP A 60 -1.51 8.45 16.44
C TRP A 60 -2.90 7.83 16.38
N ALA A 61 -2.98 6.48 16.41
CA ALA A 61 -4.21 5.70 16.51
C ALA A 61 -3.96 4.37 17.22
N SER A 62 -5.03 3.59 17.51
CA SER A 62 -4.90 2.26 18.12
C SER A 62 -3.91 1.39 17.35
N ASN A 63 -2.78 1.07 17.99
CA ASN A 63 -1.73 0.22 17.46
C ASN A 63 -0.93 0.82 16.27
N SER A 64 -0.82 2.15 16.18
CA SER A 64 0.04 2.83 15.20
C SER A 64 0.96 3.87 15.86
N VAL A 65 2.12 4.06 15.23
CA VAL A 65 3.17 4.98 15.69
C VAL A 65 3.41 6.01 14.60
N LYS A 66 3.29 7.29 14.95
CA LYS A 66 3.80 8.40 14.14
C LYS A 66 5.23 8.71 14.55
N CYS A 67 6.09 8.90 13.56
CA CYS A 67 7.47 9.31 13.73
C CYS A 67 7.66 10.70 13.14
N THR A 68 8.19 11.62 13.93
CA THR A 68 8.65 12.94 13.49
C THR A 68 10.17 12.95 13.48
N LEU A 69 10.75 13.01 12.28
CA LEU A 69 12.19 13.16 12.09
C LEU A 69 12.49 14.63 11.80
N SER A 70 13.35 15.26 12.61
CA SER A 70 13.79 16.63 12.41
C SER A 70 15.29 16.70 12.13
N LEU A 71 15.68 17.45 11.10
CA LEU A 71 17.08 17.76 10.79
C LEU A 71 17.33 19.25 10.97
N ARG A 72 18.51 19.61 11.49
CA ARG A 72 18.94 21.00 11.56
C ARG A 72 19.62 21.40 10.26
N ILE A 73 18.97 22.25 9.47
CA ILE A 73 19.45 22.71 8.16
C ILE A 73 19.57 24.24 8.22
N ASN A 74 20.76 24.77 7.93
CA ASN A 74 21.06 26.20 7.99
C ASN A 74 20.68 26.86 9.34
N GLY A 75 20.82 26.12 10.44
CA GLY A 75 20.49 26.58 11.79
C GLY A 75 19.05 26.35 12.23
N GLU A 76 18.14 26.06 11.29
CA GLU A 76 16.71 25.84 11.53
C GLU A 76 16.35 24.37 11.60
N TRP A 77 15.33 24.03 12.40
CA TRP A 77 14.80 22.66 12.47
C TRP A 77 13.72 22.45 11.41
N ILE A 78 13.99 21.52 10.49
CA ILE A 78 13.02 21.06 9.50
C ILE A 78 12.52 19.69 9.93
N SER A 79 11.21 19.55 10.15
CA SER A 79 10.56 18.30 10.57
C SER A 79 9.76 17.68 9.45
N LYS A 80 9.79 16.35 9.36
CA LYS A 80 8.91 15.56 8.48
C LYS A 80 8.36 14.36 9.25
N GLU A 81 7.11 14.03 8.94
CA GLU A 81 6.36 13.03 9.71
C GLU A 81 5.83 11.93 8.79
N ASP A 82 5.90 10.69 9.24
CA ASP A 82 5.22 9.53 8.64
C ASP A 82 4.92 8.52 9.76
N GLY A 83 4.03 7.56 9.49
CA GLY A 83 3.60 6.57 10.47
C GLY A 83 3.75 5.14 9.99
N SER A 84 3.65 4.21 10.93
CA SER A 84 3.51 2.79 10.66
C SER A 84 2.62 2.14 11.70
N ASP A 85 1.88 1.14 11.28
CA ASP A 85 1.24 0.22 12.22
C ASP A 85 2.31 -0.58 12.98
N ASN A 86 1.99 -0.96 14.21
CA ASN A 86 2.80 -1.89 15.00
C ASN A 86 2.76 -3.29 14.40
N THR A 87 3.85 -4.05 14.56
CA THR A 87 3.97 -5.40 13.98
C THR A 87 3.36 -6.50 14.86
N ASP A 88 2.91 -7.62 14.30
CA ASP A 88 2.31 -8.71 15.09
C ASP A 88 3.34 -9.57 15.87
N ILE A 89 4.64 -9.35 15.68
CA ILE A 89 5.74 -10.21 16.18
C ILE A 89 6.55 -9.53 17.30
N GLU A 90 6.79 -8.22 17.20
CA GLU A 90 7.32 -7.35 18.28
C GLU A 90 6.72 -5.95 18.12
N SER A 91 5.45 -5.81 18.50
CA SER A 91 4.56 -4.70 18.15
C SER A 91 5.20 -3.32 18.25
N THR A 92 5.74 -3.01 19.42
CA THR A 92 6.31 -1.70 19.72
C THR A 92 7.61 -1.42 18.92
N LYS A 93 8.57 -2.35 18.89
CA LYS A 93 9.88 -2.14 18.24
C LYS A 93 9.80 -2.10 16.71
N GLY A 94 8.92 -2.92 16.13
CA GLY A 94 8.68 -2.95 14.70
C GLY A 94 8.00 -1.68 14.19
N GLY A 95 7.03 -1.14 14.94
CA GLY A 95 6.33 0.10 14.62
C GLY A 95 7.27 1.31 14.57
N PHE A 96 8.07 1.52 15.62
CA PHE A 96 9.07 2.61 15.67
C PHE A 96 10.09 2.55 14.52
N SER A 97 10.61 1.35 14.23
CA SER A 97 11.61 1.17 13.17
C SER A 97 11.01 1.43 11.78
N SER A 98 9.78 0.95 11.54
CA SER A 98 9.08 1.17 10.29
C SER A 98 8.72 2.65 10.08
N ALA A 99 8.19 3.31 11.11
CA ALA A 99 7.85 4.73 11.06
C ALA A 99 9.09 5.62 10.82
N LEU A 100 10.22 5.33 11.48
CA LEU A 100 11.48 6.05 11.22
C LEU A 100 11.96 5.88 9.78
N LYS A 101 11.94 4.64 9.25
CA LYS A 101 12.33 4.36 7.87
C LYS A 101 11.50 5.18 6.88
N ARG A 102 10.19 5.28 7.12
CA ARG A 102 9.27 6.04 6.27
C ARG A 102 9.49 7.55 6.37
N ALA A 103 9.63 8.10 7.59
CA ALA A 103 9.93 9.51 7.78
C ALA A 103 11.27 9.93 7.12
N ALA A 104 12.28 9.06 7.14
CA ALA A 104 13.58 9.29 6.50
C ALA A 104 13.49 9.39 4.97
N VAL A 105 12.57 8.65 4.32
CA VAL A 105 12.33 8.72 2.87
C VAL A 105 11.93 10.14 2.45
N LEU A 106 11.24 10.88 3.30
CA LEU A 106 10.83 12.26 3.02
C LEU A 106 12.02 13.23 2.95
N PHE A 107 13.15 12.91 3.58
CA PHE A 107 14.43 13.60 3.40
C PHE A 107 15.27 13.03 2.23
N GLY A 108 14.78 11.95 1.60
CA GLY A 108 15.39 11.27 0.47
C GLY A 108 16.26 10.08 0.85
N ILE A 109 16.37 9.75 2.14
CA ILE A 109 17.17 8.61 2.62
C ILE A 109 16.48 7.31 2.21
N GLY A 110 17.14 6.48 1.42
CA GLY A 110 16.59 5.20 0.95
C GLY A 110 15.40 5.34 -0.01
N ARG A 111 15.06 6.54 -0.49
CA ARG A 111 13.92 6.77 -1.39
C ARG A 111 14.02 5.98 -2.69
N TYR A 112 15.24 5.79 -3.20
CA TYR A 112 15.50 5.02 -4.42
C TYR A 112 15.05 3.55 -4.31
N LEU A 113 14.99 2.99 -3.10
CA LEU A 113 14.57 1.60 -2.88
C LEU A 113 13.10 1.37 -3.29
N TYR A 114 12.28 2.43 -3.32
CA TYR A 114 10.89 2.37 -3.76
C TYR A 114 10.73 2.37 -5.28
N TYR A 115 11.80 2.65 -6.04
CA TYR A 115 11.79 2.65 -7.50
C TYR A 115 12.36 1.36 -8.09
N ILE A 116 12.73 0.40 -7.24
CA ILE A 116 13.25 -0.90 -7.67
C ILE A 116 12.08 -1.76 -8.15
N GLU A 117 12.15 -2.20 -9.40
CA GLU A 117 11.17 -3.14 -9.96
C GLU A 117 11.20 -4.50 -9.26
N ASN A 118 10.18 -5.32 -9.47
CA ASN A 118 10.06 -6.63 -8.85
C ASN A 118 11.29 -7.51 -9.13
N LEU A 119 12.06 -7.80 -8.09
CA LEU A 119 13.26 -8.62 -8.19
C LEU A 119 12.89 -10.09 -7.97
N HIS A 120 13.10 -10.90 -9.01
CA HIS A 120 12.77 -12.32 -9.00
C HIS A 120 13.98 -13.17 -8.63
N VAL A 121 13.82 -14.05 -7.65
CA VAL A 121 14.86 -14.98 -7.18
C VAL A 121 14.35 -16.41 -7.16
N THR A 122 15.27 -17.36 -7.32
CA THR A 122 14.98 -18.78 -7.13
C THR A 122 15.16 -19.14 -5.66
N LEU A 123 14.19 -19.84 -5.08
CA LEU A 123 14.27 -20.35 -3.72
C LEU A 123 14.93 -21.73 -3.71
N SER A 124 15.73 -21.98 -2.70
CA SER A 124 16.37 -23.26 -2.41
C SER A 124 16.08 -23.70 -0.98
N ASP A 125 16.11 -25.01 -0.74
CA ASP A 125 15.91 -25.64 0.57
C ASP A 125 17.17 -25.63 1.45
N ARG A 126 18.34 -25.37 0.84
CA ARG A 126 19.64 -25.28 1.49
C ARG A 126 20.44 -24.09 0.97
N LYS A 127 21.39 -23.63 1.77
CA LYS A 127 22.35 -22.61 1.35
C LYS A 127 23.23 -23.14 0.19
N ILE A 128 23.22 -22.46 -0.94
CA ILE A 128 24.00 -22.78 -2.15
C ILE A 128 25.21 -21.85 -2.27
N ASN A 129 25.01 -20.55 -2.10
CA ASN A 129 26.06 -19.53 -2.22
C ASN A 129 26.40 -18.93 -0.84
N PRO A 130 27.65 -18.43 -0.64
CA PRO A 130 28.05 -17.79 0.62
C PRO A 130 27.15 -16.61 1.02
N ASN A 131 26.65 -15.86 0.03
CA ASN A 131 25.84 -14.66 0.21
C ASN A 131 24.32 -14.95 0.22
N ASP A 132 23.92 -16.21 0.24
CA ASP A 132 22.50 -16.55 0.31
C ASP A 132 21.86 -16.03 1.60
N VAL A 133 20.71 -15.40 1.42
CA VAL A 133 19.86 -14.88 2.49
C VAL A 133 18.85 -15.96 2.88
N TYR A 134 18.76 -16.19 4.18
CA TYR A 134 17.72 -17.04 4.76
C TYR A 134 16.38 -16.30 4.79
N ALA A 135 15.31 -16.98 4.37
CA ALA A 135 13.95 -16.50 4.53
C ALA A 135 13.00 -17.63 4.93
N ARG A 136 12.18 -17.36 5.94
CA ARG A 136 11.05 -18.21 6.30
C ARG A 136 9.83 -17.75 5.51
N VAL A 137 9.42 -18.53 4.52
CA VAL A 137 8.31 -18.18 3.62
C VAL A 137 7.08 -19.02 3.91
N LYS A 138 5.89 -18.47 3.62
CA LYS A 138 4.64 -19.23 3.66
C LYS A 138 4.19 -19.51 2.23
N PHE A 139 3.97 -20.77 1.91
CA PHE A 139 3.50 -21.21 0.59
C PHE A 139 2.53 -22.38 0.79
N ASP A 140 1.40 -22.39 0.08
CA ASP A 140 0.39 -23.47 0.22
C ASP A 140 0.00 -23.75 1.69
N GLY A 141 -0.23 -22.68 2.45
CA GLY A 141 -0.58 -22.75 3.87
C GLY A 141 0.54 -23.19 4.83
N LYS A 142 1.67 -23.68 4.33
CA LYS A 142 2.80 -24.21 5.12
C LYS A 142 3.98 -23.24 5.15
N HIS A 143 4.75 -23.29 6.23
CA HIS A 143 5.99 -22.53 6.36
C HIS A 143 7.18 -23.36 5.88
N TYR A 144 8.05 -22.74 5.08
CA TYR A 144 9.28 -23.33 4.58
C TYR A 144 10.46 -22.46 4.97
N ASN A 145 11.54 -23.12 5.38
CA ASN A 145 12.84 -22.49 5.54
C ASN A 145 13.53 -22.54 4.19
N THR A 146 13.85 -21.37 3.63
CA THR A 146 14.39 -21.25 2.29
C THR A 146 15.58 -20.31 2.26
N PHE A 147 16.37 -20.44 1.20
CA PHE A 147 17.51 -19.59 0.91
C PHE A 147 17.40 -19.04 -0.51
N PHE A 148 17.85 -17.81 -0.73
CA PHE A 148 17.99 -17.23 -2.07
C PHE A 148 19.24 -16.37 -2.15
N THR A 149 19.82 -16.29 -3.34
CA THR A 149 20.92 -15.37 -3.62
C THR A 149 20.33 -13.99 -3.96
N PRO A 150 20.72 -12.93 -3.21
CA PRO A 150 20.38 -11.56 -3.58
C PRO A 150 20.76 -11.25 -5.03
N PRO A 151 19.86 -10.67 -5.83
CA PRO A 151 20.19 -10.22 -7.17
C PRO A 151 21.08 -8.97 -7.11
N ASP A 152 22.03 -8.88 -8.02
CA ASP A 152 22.84 -7.68 -8.20
C ASP A 152 22.01 -6.61 -8.94
N PHE A 153 21.66 -5.56 -8.19
CA PHE A 153 20.85 -4.43 -8.68
C PHE A 153 21.51 -3.07 -8.43
N VAL A 154 22.43 -2.97 -7.46
CA VAL A 154 23.07 -1.70 -7.08
C VAL A 154 24.04 -1.24 -8.16
N SER A 155 24.76 -2.18 -8.79
CA SER A 155 25.67 -1.88 -9.91
C SER A 155 24.97 -1.34 -11.16
N LYS A 156 23.64 -1.47 -11.24
CA LYS A 156 22.82 -1.13 -12.41
C LYS A 156 21.96 0.13 -12.22
N MET A 157 22.02 0.78 -11.05
CA MET A 157 21.25 1.99 -10.77
C MET A 157 22.06 3.25 -11.07
N ASP A 158 21.50 4.17 -11.86
CA ASP A 158 21.96 5.57 -11.92
C ASP A 158 21.34 6.33 -10.73
N PRO A 159 22.14 6.77 -9.73
CA PRO A 159 21.63 7.33 -8.47
C PRO A 159 20.86 8.66 -8.61
N LEU A 160 21.00 9.35 -9.75
CA LEU A 160 20.47 10.69 -9.96
C LEU A 160 19.28 10.75 -10.91
N GLN A 161 18.88 9.62 -11.50
CA GLN A 161 17.72 9.59 -12.38
C GLN A 161 16.55 8.90 -11.67
N PRO A 162 15.38 9.55 -11.51
CA PRO A 162 14.17 8.77 -11.59
C PRO A 162 14.23 8.05 -12.93
N THR A 163 14.24 6.72 -12.96
CA THR A 163 13.85 5.99 -14.15
C THR A 163 12.38 6.31 -14.39
N VAL A 164 12.13 7.47 -14.99
CA VAL A 164 11.01 7.68 -15.86
C VAL A 164 11.30 6.83 -17.07
N THR A 165 11.03 5.53 -16.96
CA THR A 165 10.70 4.77 -18.16
C THR A 165 9.32 5.27 -18.56
N GLU A 166 9.29 6.37 -19.29
CA GLU A 166 8.21 6.59 -20.24
C GLU A 166 8.19 5.34 -21.13
N LYS A 167 7.28 4.41 -20.85
CA LYS A 167 6.85 3.46 -21.87
C LYS A 167 5.97 4.22 -22.85
N ASN A 168 6.59 5.09 -23.65
CA ASN A 168 6.16 5.32 -25.02
C ASN A 168 6.71 4.17 -25.87
N THR A 169 6.05 3.02 -25.78
CA THR A 169 6.09 2.02 -26.85
C THR A 169 4.78 2.12 -27.60
N GLU A 170 4.75 3.01 -28.60
CA GLU A 170 4.02 2.71 -29.82
C GLU A 170 4.69 1.48 -30.45
N LYS A 171 4.01 0.33 -30.42
CA LYS A 171 4.28 -0.84 -31.27
C LYS A 171 3.04 -1.75 -31.29
N PRO A 172 2.88 -2.55 -32.35
CA PRO A 172 1.75 -2.51 -33.27
C PRO A 172 0.52 -3.24 -32.75
N VAL A 173 -0.63 -2.82 -33.27
CA VAL A 173 -1.90 -3.54 -33.20
C VAL A 173 -1.73 -4.91 -33.86
N GLU A 174 -1.46 -5.94 -33.07
CA GLU A 174 -1.73 -7.32 -33.44
C GLU A 174 -2.88 -7.84 -32.59
N GLN A 175 -3.95 -8.16 -33.32
CA GLN A 175 -5.20 -8.70 -32.83
C GLN A 175 -4.95 -10.00 -32.08
N ASN A 176 -5.15 -10.01 -30.76
CA ASN A 176 -5.45 -11.24 -30.04
C ASN A 176 -6.46 -10.95 -28.92
N GLN A 177 -7.70 -11.33 -29.23
CA GLN A 177 -8.82 -11.63 -28.34
C GLN A 177 -9.14 -10.56 -27.29
N THR A 178 -9.99 -9.63 -27.73
CA THR A 178 -10.93 -8.87 -26.91
C THR A 178 -11.61 -9.81 -25.91
N MET A 179 -11.09 -9.87 -24.69
CA MET A 179 -11.86 -10.39 -23.57
C MET A 179 -12.90 -9.31 -23.28
N HIS A 180 -14.15 -9.65 -23.55
CA HIS A 180 -15.31 -8.77 -23.42
C HIS A 180 -15.23 -7.98 -22.10
N LEU A 181 -15.10 -6.66 -22.20
CA LEU A 181 -15.44 -5.76 -21.10
C LEU A 181 -16.91 -6.01 -20.79
N LEU A 182 -17.20 -6.67 -19.68
CA LEU A 182 -18.53 -6.66 -19.12
C LEU A 182 -18.70 -5.31 -18.44
N ASP A 183 -19.53 -4.48 -19.06
CA ASP A 183 -20.15 -3.32 -18.44
C ASP A 183 -20.86 -3.81 -17.15
N PRO A 184 -20.55 -3.27 -15.95
CA PRO A 184 -21.12 -3.73 -14.69
C PRO A 184 -22.62 -3.41 -14.53
N THR A 185 -23.27 -2.89 -15.58
CA THR A 185 -24.71 -2.67 -15.62
C THR A 185 -25.51 -3.88 -16.16
N ASP A 186 -24.85 -4.97 -16.56
CA ASP A 186 -25.55 -6.16 -17.06
C ASP A 186 -25.91 -7.14 -15.92
N SER A 187 -27.22 -7.24 -15.66
CA SER A 187 -27.83 -7.99 -14.58
C SER A 187 -27.72 -9.51 -14.80
N SER A 188 -26.64 -10.14 -14.33
CA SER A 188 -26.60 -11.51 -13.78
C SER A 188 -25.18 -11.91 -13.37
N ILE A 189 -24.62 -11.25 -12.35
CA ILE A 189 -23.24 -11.51 -11.93
C ILE A 189 -23.20 -12.86 -11.17
N SER A 190 -22.60 -13.87 -11.79
CA SER A 190 -22.22 -15.12 -11.09
C SER A 190 -21.25 -14.81 -9.93
N ALA A 191 -21.22 -15.65 -8.89
CA ALA A 191 -20.36 -15.46 -7.70
C ALA A 191 -18.89 -15.09 -8.01
N SER A 192 -18.32 -15.64 -9.09
CA SER A 192 -16.94 -15.35 -9.52
C SER A 192 -16.75 -13.95 -10.11
N GLY A 193 -17.80 -13.35 -10.68
CA GLY A 193 -17.79 -11.99 -11.22
C GLY A 193 -17.83 -10.92 -10.11
N LEU A 194 -18.60 -11.16 -9.04
CA LEU A 194 -18.68 -10.22 -7.91
C LEU A 194 -17.32 -10.06 -7.21
N VAL A 195 -16.62 -11.17 -6.99
CA VAL A 195 -15.27 -11.15 -6.39
C VAL A 195 -14.31 -10.31 -7.24
N GLN A 196 -14.31 -10.49 -8.56
CA GLN A 196 -13.43 -9.72 -9.46
C GLN A 196 -13.75 -8.23 -9.45
N SER A 197 -15.04 -7.87 -9.49
CA SER A 197 -15.48 -6.48 -9.42
C SER A 197 -15.09 -5.83 -8.09
N ILE A 198 -15.23 -6.55 -6.98
CA ILE A 198 -14.82 -6.04 -5.66
C ILE A 198 -13.30 -5.91 -5.56
N GLU A 199 -12.52 -6.84 -6.12
CA GLU A 199 -11.06 -6.71 -6.19
C GLU A 199 -10.64 -5.46 -7.00
N TRP A 200 -11.33 -5.17 -8.10
CA TRP A 200 -11.11 -3.93 -8.85
C TRP A 200 -11.40 -2.68 -8.00
N PHE A 201 -12.53 -2.67 -7.28
CA PHE A 201 -12.85 -1.56 -6.37
C PHE A 201 -11.85 -1.43 -5.22
N LYS A 202 -11.34 -2.55 -4.70
CA LYS A 202 -10.29 -2.56 -3.67
C LYS A 202 -9.04 -1.83 -4.16
N GLU A 203 -8.61 -2.10 -5.39
CA GLU A 203 -7.49 -1.40 -6.00
C GLU A 203 -7.83 0.09 -6.26
N TYR A 204 -9.02 0.37 -6.81
CA TYR A 204 -9.47 1.74 -7.12
C TYR A 204 -9.47 2.67 -5.89
N PHE A 205 -9.96 2.18 -4.75
CA PHE A 205 -10.03 2.94 -3.50
C PHE A 205 -8.80 2.74 -2.60
N GLY A 206 -7.83 1.92 -3.01
CA GLY A 206 -6.60 1.67 -2.25
C GLY A 206 -6.82 0.86 -0.97
N PHE A 207 -7.85 0.01 -0.90
CA PHE A 207 -8.09 -0.88 0.23
C PHE A 207 -7.06 -2.00 0.30
N LYS A 208 -6.41 -2.16 1.46
CA LYS A 208 -5.61 -3.37 1.73
C LYS A 208 -6.50 -4.54 2.07
N ASP A 209 -6.07 -5.78 1.78
CA ASP A 209 -6.84 -7.00 2.08
C ASP A 209 -7.28 -7.09 3.55
N LYS A 210 -6.36 -6.83 4.49
CA LYS A 210 -6.66 -6.88 5.93
C LYS A 210 -7.70 -5.82 6.33
N GLU A 211 -7.63 -4.63 5.74
CA GLU A 211 -8.60 -3.57 5.98
C GLU A 211 -9.97 -3.97 5.43
N PHE A 212 -10.03 -4.47 4.20
CA PHE A 212 -11.27 -4.92 3.58
C PHE A 212 -11.92 -6.10 4.33
N ILE A 213 -11.13 -7.07 4.80
CA ILE A 213 -11.63 -8.17 5.65
C ILE A 213 -12.19 -7.63 6.98
N ASN A 214 -11.58 -6.60 7.55
CA ASN A 214 -12.12 -5.96 8.75
C ASN A 214 -13.44 -5.23 8.47
N VAL A 215 -13.56 -4.57 7.31
CA VAL A 215 -14.81 -3.96 6.86
C VAL A 215 -15.89 -5.02 6.68
N TYR A 216 -15.57 -6.12 5.99
CA TYR A 216 -16.46 -7.27 5.84
C TYR A 216 -16.95 -7.77 7.20
N ARG A 217 -16.02 -8.01 8.15
CA ARG A 217 -16.36 -8.46 9.50
C ARG A 217 -17.22 -7.45 10.24
N PHE A 218 -16.96 -6.16 10.06
CA PHE A 218 -17.73 -5.10 10.69
C PHE A 218 -19.19 -5.10 10.22
N ILE A 219 -19.40 -5.21 8.91
CA ILE A 219 -20.73 -5.13 8.28
C ILE A 219 -21.54 -6.39 8.58
N PHE A 220 -20.97 -7.57 8.34
CA PHE A 220 -21.73 -8.83 8.37
C PHE A 220 -21.60 -9.62 9.68
N LYS A 221 -20.74 -9.16 10.61
CA LYS A 221 -20.43 -9.86 11.88
C LYS A 221 -19.90 -11.29 11.68
N THR A 222 -19.36 -11.59 10.50
CA THR A 222 -18.78 -12.87 10.12
C THR A 222 -17.31 -12.70 9.76
N ASN A 223 -16.54 -13.79 9.83
CA ASN A 223 -15.11 -13.75 9.56
C ASN A 223 -14.78 -14.57 8.31
N ILE A 224 -14.05 -13.96 7.39
CA ILE A 224 -13.51 -14.61 6.19
C ILE A 224 -11.99 -14.44 6.19
N LYS A 225 -11.26 -15.40 5.63
CA LYS A 225 -9.79 -15.27 5.46
C LYS A 225 -9.44 -14.65 4.11
N ALA A 226 -10.33 -14.77 3.14
CA ALA A 226 -10.20 -14.23 1.80
C ALA A 226 -11.58 -13.96 1.20
N LEU A 227 -11.65 -13.07 0.21
CA LEU A 227 -12.91 -12.62 -0.38
C LEU A 227 -13.69 -13.75 -1.07
N ASN A 228 -13.00 -14.77 -1.58
CA ASN A 228 -13.59 -15.96 -2.19
C ASN A 228 -14.29 -16.89 -1.18
N GLU A 229 -14.10 -16.68 0.14
CA GLU A 229 -14.82 -17.40 1.20
C GLU A 229 -16.11 -16.68 1.62
N ALA A 230 -16.40 -15.50 1.06
CA ALA A 230 -17.58 -14.71 1.40
C ALA A 230 -18.87 -15.28 0.80
N ASP A 231 -19.97 -15.11 1.54
CA ASP A 231 -21.31 -15.36 1.04
C ASP A 231 -21.67 -14.43 -0.13
N ASN A 232 -22.39 -14.95 -1.14
CA ASN A 232 -22.76 -14.19 -2.33
C ASN A 232 -23.63 -12.98 -2.03
N ASP A 233 -24.54 -13.08 -1.05
CA ASP A 233 -25.41 -11.96 -0.67
C ASP A 233 -24.57 -10.86 0.00
N HIS A 234 -23.55 -11.25 0.79
CA HIS A 234 -22.60 -10.30 1.37
C HIS A 234 -21.73 -9.63 0.30
N LEU A 235 -21.29 -10.39 -0.71
CA LEU A 235 -20.54 -9.86 -1.85
C LEU A 235 -21.40 -8.85 -2.63
N GLN A 236 -22.67 -9.16 -2.88
CA GLN A 236 -23.59 -8.26 -3.58
C GLN A 236 -23.75 -6.93 -2.82
N VAL A 237 -24.01 -6.98 -1.51
CA VAL A 237 -24.12 -5.77 -0.66
C VAL A 237 -22.84 -4.92 -0.69
N LEU A 238 -21.66 -5.55 -0.65
CA LEU A 238 -20.39 -4.82 -0.73
C LEU A 238 -20.19 -4.19 -2.10
N TYR A 239 -20.50 -4.93 -3.16
CA TYR A 239 -20.43 -4.43 -4.53
C TYR A 239 -21.33 -3.20 -4.72
N ASP A 240 -22.58 -3.26 -4.26
CA ASP A 240 -23.54 -2.16 -4.40
C ASP A 240 -23.06 -0.89 -3.66
N ARG A 241 -22.53 -1.04 -2.45
CA ARG A 241 -21.93 0.07 -1.69
C ARG A 241 -20.70 0.66 -2.38
N LEU A 242 -19.77 -0.17 -2.84
CA LEU A 242 -18.57 0.27 -3.54
C LEU A 242 -18.91 1.00 -4.84
N ASN A 243 -19.90 0.50 -5.57
CA ASN A 243 -20.39 1.13 -6.78
C ASN A 243 -21.04 2.50 -6.47
N ALA A 244 -21.86 2.59 -5.42
CA ALA A 244 -22.43 3.86 -4.96
C ALA A 244 -21.34 4.87 -4.52
N MET A 245 -20.29 4.41 -3.83
CA MET A 245 -19.12 5.23 -3.48
C MET A 245 -18.42 5.77 -4.72
N LYS A 246 -18.22 4.93 -5.76
CA LYS A 246 -17.57 5.36 -6.99
C LYS A 246 -18.41 6.41 -7.72
N ASN A 247 -19.71 6.18 -7.83
CA ASN A 247 -20.64 7.14 -8.44
C ASN A 247 -20.62 8.51 -7.74
N LEU A 248 -20.48 8.50 -6.41
CA LEU A 248 -20.33 9.72 -5.61
C LEU A 248 -19.03 10.46 -5.94
N GLU A 249 -17.89 9.75 -5.98
CA GLU A 249 -16.59 10.31 -6.36
C GLU A 249 -16.61 10.91 -7.76
N ASP A 250 -17.16 10.19 -8.74
CA ASP A 250 -17.27 10.67 -10.12
C ASP A 250 -18.16 11.93 -10.20
N SER A 251 -19.21 11.98 -9.38
CA SER A 251 -20.19 13.07 -9.39
C SER A 251 -19.71 14.33 -8.65
N ARG A 252 -18.73 14.23 -7.75
CA ARG A 252 -18.27 15.37 -6.94
C ARG A 252 -17.51 16.42 -7.76
N GLY A 253 -16.98 16.08 -8.94
CA GLY A 253 -16.11 16.93 -9.79
C GLY A 253 -15.10 17.75 -8.99
N THR A 254 -15.20 19.09 -9.01
CA THR A 254 -14.25 19.99 -8.30
C THR A 254 -14.50 20.11 -6.78
N MET A 255 -15.56 19.51 -6.24
CA MET A 255 -15.83 19.55 -4.81
C MET A 255 -14.71 18.83 -4.03
N PRO A 256 -14.12 19.46 -2.99
CA PRO A 256 -13.12 18.82 -2.16
C PRO A 256 -13.67 17.57 -1.47
N HIS A 257 -12.84 16.54 -1.38
CA HIS A 257 -13.18 15.27 -0.73
C HIS A 257 -13.66 15.47 0.72
N ALA A 258 -12.99 16.35 1.45
CA ALA A 258 -13.34 16.71 2.84
C ALA A 258 -14.78 17.24 3.00
N MET A 259 -15.34 17.93 2.00
CA MET A 259 -16.72 18.42 2.07
C MET A 259 -17.74 17.29 1.95
N VAL A 260 -17.45 16.30 1.09
CA VAL A 260 -18.30 15.10 0.94
C VAL A 260 -18.27 14.29 2.23
N GLN A 261 -17.08 14.15 2.83
CA GLN A 261 -16.88 13.48 4.11
C GLN A 261 -17.59 14.19 5.27
N GLU A 262 -17.54 15.51 5.33
CA GLU A 262 -18.26 16.30 6.34
C GLU A 262 -19.78 16.12 6.20
N TRP A 263 -20.28 16.07 4.96
CA TRP A 263 -21.69 15.84 4.69
C TRP A 263 -22.14 14.46 5.18
N LEU A 264 -21.40 13.41 4.80
CA LEU A 264 -21.62 12.05 5.26
C LEU A 264 -21.52 11.92 6.78
N SER A 265 -20.59 12.65 7.39
CA SER A 265 -20.42 12.65 8.85
C SER A 265 -21.64 13.22 9.57
N LYS A 266 -22.21 14.30 9.03
CA LYS A 266 -23.44 14.90 9.57
C LYS A 266 -24.64 13.94 9.44
N SER A 267 -24.76 13.28 8.30
CA SER A 267 -25.88 12.35 8.02
C SER A 267 -25.82 11.09 8.89
N THR A 268 -24.62 10.52 9.08
CA THR A 268 -24.43 9.29 9.88
C THR A 268 -24.27 9.54 11.38
N LYS A 269 -23.99 10.79 11.79
CA LYS A 269 -23.55 11.15 13.16
C LYS A 269 -22.28 10.41 13.59
N ILE A 270 -21.48 9.95 12.63
CA ILE A 270 -20.20 9.27 12.81
C ILE A 270 -19.17 10.08 12.05
N GLU A 271 -17.95 10.17 12.57
CA GLU A 271 -16.90 10.88 11.86
C GLU A 271 -16.34 10.04 10.70
N ILE A 272 -16.58 10.49 9.47
CA ILE A 272 -16.14 9.84 8.24
C ILE A 272 -14.90 10.56 7.73
N ARG A 273 -13.75 9.88 7.71
CA ARG A 273 -12.45 10.47 7.35
C ARG A 273 -11.78 9.83 6.16
N GLU A 274 -12.13 8.60 5.81
CA GLU A 274 -11.55 7.86 4.68
C GLU A 274 -12.61 6.95 4.02
N HIS A 275 -12.25 6.34 2.89
CA HIS A 275 -13.14 5.43 2.15
C HIS A 275 -13.55 4.20 2.95
N ARG A 276 -12.73 3.75 3.92
CA ARG A 276 -13.09 2.64 4.80
C ARG A 276 -14.27 2.97 5.70
N GLU A 277 -14.31 4.17 6.29
CA GLU A 277 -15.43 4.59 7.13
C GLU A 277 -16.67 4.78 6.28
N MET A 278 -16.53 5.31 5.06
CA MET A 278 -17.64 5.38 4.11
C MET A 278 -18.23 4.00 3.85
N LEU A 279 -17.39 3.00 3.54
CA LEU A 279 -17.87 1.64 3.25
C LEU A 279 -18.50 0.96 4.50
N MET A 280 -17.96 1.22 5.68
CA MET A 280 -18.44 0.65 6.95
C MET A 280 -19.77 1.25 7.40
N TYR A 281 -19.91 2.58 7.34
CA TYR A 281 -20.98 3.31 8.00
C TYR A 281 -22.03 3.90 7.05
N CYS A 282 -21.75 3.97 5.75
CA CYS A 282 -22.71 4.47 4.76
C CYS A 282 -23.30 3.30 3.98
N SER A 283 -24.63 3.23 3.92
CA SER A 283 -25.32 2.34 2.99
C SER A 283 -25.26 2.91 1.57
N ASP A 284 -25.49 2.05 0.59
CA ASP A 284 -25.60 2.43 -0.81
C ASP A 284 -26.74 3.42 -1.04
N GLU A 285 -27.87 3.32 -0.32
CA GLU A 285 -28.94 4.32 -0.41
C GLU A 285 -28.47 5.70 0.03
N LEU A 286 -27.79 5.79 1.19
CA LEU A 286 -27.26 7.07 1.68
C LEU A 286 -26.26 7.67 0.69
N LEU A 287 -25.35 6.86 0.14
CA LEU A 287 -24.35 7.31 -0.84
C LEU A 287 -25.01 7.80 -2.14
N ASN A 288 -26.08 7.15 -2.58
CA ASN A 288 -26.87 7.56 -3.73
C ASN A 288 -27.65 8.86 -3.46
N GLU A 289 -28.19 9.05 -2.26
CA GLU A 289 -28.79 10.32 -1.82
C GLU A 289 -27.77 11.47 -1.87
N CYS A 290 -26.54 11.24 -1.41
CA CYS A 290 -25.44 12.21 -1.55
C CYS A 290 -25.21 12.60 -2.99
N THR A 291 -25.10 11.59 -3.84
CA THR A 291 -24.80 11.74 -5.26
C THR A 291 -25.88 12.59 -5.93
N ASN A 292 -27.15 12.34 -5.62
CA ASN A 292 -28.28 13.09 -6.15
C ASN A 292 -28.30 14.54 -5.63
N ALA A 293 -28.00 14.76 -4.35
CA ALA A 293 -27.90 16.11 -3.79
C ALA A 293 -26.81 16.95 -4.46
N ILE A 294 -25.63 16.36 -4.73
CA ILE A 294 -24.52 17.02 -5.44
C ILE A 294 -24.94 17.37 -6.88
N LYS A 295 -25.53 16.42 -7.61
CA LYS A 295 -26.02 16.64 -8.98
C LYS A 295 -27.07 17.75 -9.05
N ASN A 296 -28.00 17.79 -8.09
CA ASN A 296 -29.07 18.80 -8.05
C ASN A 296 -28.55 20.19 -7.70
N ASN A 297 -27.57 20.32 -6.79
CA ASN A 297 -26.95 21.61 -6.49
C ASN A 297 -26.22 22.21 -7.69
N ARG A 298 -25.56 21.37 -8.51
CA ARG A 298 -24.92 21.83 -9.76
C ARG A 298 -25.91 22.37 -10.78
N LYS A 299 -27.06 21.70 -10.95
CA LYS A 299 -28.13 22.16 -11.85
C LYS A 299 -28.74 23.50 -11.44
N LYS A 300 -28.63 23.90 -10.17
CA LYS A 300 -29.10 25.22 -9.67
C LYS A 300 -28.07 26.33 -9.85
N GLN A 301 -26.80 25.99 -10.09
CA GLN A 301 -25.68 26.92 -10.23
C GLN A 301 -25.26 27.15 -11.69
N ALA A 302 -25.74 26.29 -12.61
CA ALA A 302 -25.63 26.43 -14.05
C ALA A 302 -26.88 27.11 -14.62
#